data_AF-A0AAX4NH21-F1
#
_entry.id   AF-A0AAX4NH21-F1
#
_cell.length_a   1.000
_cell.length_b   1.000
_cell.length_c   1.000
_cell.angle_alpha   90.00
_cell.angle_beta   90.00
_cell.angle_gamma   90.00
#
_symmetry.space_group_name_H-M   'P 1'
#
loop_
_entity.id
_entity.type
_entity.pdbx_description
1 polymer ?
#
loop_
_entity_poly.entity_id
_entity_poly.type
_entity_poly.pdbx_seq_one_letter_code
_entity_poly.pdbx_strand_id
1 'polypeptide(L)'
;MFPNEFIWQVDQKYGNLSEEIKTFNMEKPGLFNKKKKEGMEIARRINLFKEWFKWFLAMNTVVLPEGYEVPAREFYIQMTLKIEAIPPYRPLHPKFLSIAALFTYEELSDLFGNIFSSKVQMLMRGR
;
A
#
# COMPACT_ATOMS: atom_id res chain seq x y z
N MET A 1 4.95 -10.57 14.64
CA MET A 1 5.71 -10.55 13.38
C MET A 1 6.86 -9.57 13.49
N PHE A 2 8.03 -9.81 12.91
CA PHE A 2 9.12 -8.81 12.92
C PHE A 2 8.97 -7.76 11.79
N PRO A 3 9.55 -6.54 11.90
CA PRO A 3 9.46 -5.50 10.88
C PRO A 3 9.82 -5.98 9.46
N ASN A 4 10.93 -6.73 9.33
CA ASN A 4 11.38 -7.25 8.05
C ASN A 4 10.40 -8.24 7.44
N GLU A 5 9.77 -9.07 8.29
CA GLU A 5 8.75 -10.03 7.86
C GLU A 5 7.48 -9.30 7.39
N PHE A 6 7.04 -8.26 8.12
CA PHE A 6 5.92 -7.41 7.70
C PHE A 6 6.19 -6.77 6.33
N ILE A 7 7.37 -6.15 6.18
CA ILE A 7 7.77 -5.51 4.93
C ILE A 7 7.81 -6.52 3.79
N TRP A 8 8.36 -7.71 4.03
CA TRP A 8 8.47 -8.76 3.02
C TRP A 8 7.10 -9.29 2.58
N GLN A 9 6.17 -9.54 3.49
CA GLN A 9 4.83 -10.02 3.12
C GLN A 9 4.05 -8.97 2.30
N VAL A 10 4.13 -7.70 2.71
CA VAL A 10 3.54 -6.58 1.96
C VAL A 10 4.22 -6.42 0.60
N ASP A 11 5.54 -6.60 0.52
CA ASP A 11 6.29 -6.57 -0.74
C ASP A 11 5.84 -7.64 -1.70
N GLN A 12 5.80 -8.90 -1.28
CA GLN A 12 5.42 -10.01 -2.15
C GLN A 12 4.01 -9.84 -2.71
N LYS A 13 3.06 -9.41 -1.87
CA LYS A 13 1.67 -9.22 -2.31
C LYS A 13 1.49 -8.01 -3.22
N TYR A 14 2.13 -6.89 -2.89
CA TYR A 14 2.00 -5.66 -3.69
C TYR A 14 2.85 -5.68 -4.97
N GLY A 15 4.04 -6.28 -4.93
CA GLY A 15 4.98 -6.35 -6.05
C GLY A 15 4.31 -6.97 -7.29
N ASN A 16 3.71 -8.15 -7.11
CA ASN A 16 2.94 -8.85 -8.15
C ASN A 16 1.83 -7.97 -8.74
N LEU A 17 1.06 -7.29 -7.90
CA LEU A 17 -0.01 -6.39 -8.35
C LEU A 17 0.56 -5.16 -9.08
N SER A 18 1.67 -4.61 -8.61
CA SER A 18 2.27 -3.39 -9.16
C SER A 18 2.81 -3.59 -10.58
N GLU A 19 3.33 -4.78 -10.89
CA GLU A 19 3.78 -5.15 -12.23
C GLU A 19 2.60 -5.26 -13.21
N GLU A 20 1.49 -5.85 -12.75
CA GLU A 20 0.25 -5.96 -13.54
C GLU A 20 -0.34 -4.57 -13.85
N ILE A 21 -0.40 -3.67 -12.86
CA ILE A 21 -0.86 -2.28 -13.05
C ILE A 21 0.02 -1.54 -14.06
N LYS A 22 1.35 -1.65 -13.94
CA LYS A 22 2.28 -1.00 -14.87
C LYS A 22 2.11 -1.52 -16.29
N THR A 23 2.02 -2.84 -16.45
CA THR A 23 1.87 -3.48 -17.76
C THR A 23 0.61 -2.99 -18.46
N PHE A 24 -0.53 -2.93 -17.75
CA PHE A 24 -1.79 -2.41 -18.29
C PHE A 24 -1.71 -0.94 -18.72
N ASN A 25 -1.02 -0.10 -17.94
CA ASN A 25 -0.85 1.32 -18.26
C ASN A 25 0.07 1.56 -19.47
N MET A 26 0.98 0.62 -19.79
CA MET A 26 1.90 0.71 -20.92
C MET A 26 1.32 0.18 -22.24
N GLU A 27 0.23 -0.60 -22.22
CA GLU A 27 -0.37 -1.15 -23.43
C GLU A 27 -1.09 -0.09 -24.30
N LYS A 28 -0.77 -0.08 -25.61
CA LYS A 28 -1.25 0.93 -26.59
C LYS A 28 -2.79 0.89 -26.79
N PRO A 29 -3.42 2.03 -27.16
CA PRO A 29 -4.87 2.24 -27.24
C PRO A 29 -5.60 1.55 -28.42
N GLY A 30 -5.15 0.37 -28.89
CA GLY A 30 -5.69 -0.28 -30.09
C GLY A 30 -6.78 -1.35 -29.88
N LEU A 31 -7.05 -1.78 -28.65
CA LEU A 31 -7.92 -2.94 -28.35
C LEU A 31 -8.94 -2.63 -27.25
N PHE A 32 -9.95 -1.81 -27.55
CA PHE A 32 -10.95 -1.32 -26.58
C PHE A 32 -11.68 -2.43 -25.80
N ASN A 33 -12.11 -3.51 -26.46
CA ASN A 33 -12.84 -4.60 -25.79
C ASN A 33 -11.96 -5.50 -24.92
N LYS A 34 -10.69 -5.71 -25.33
CA LYS A 34 -9.71 -6.49 -24.55
C LYS A 34 -9.27 -5.70 -23.31
N LYS A 35 -8.98 -4.40 -23.48
CA LYS A 35 -8.69 -3.47 -22.37
C LYS A 35 -9.82 -3.36 -21.36
N LYS A 36 -11.09 -3.45 -21.77
CA LYS A 36 -12.22 -3.42 -20.82
C LYS A 36 -12.23 -4.66 -19.92
N LYS A 37 -12.01 -5.85 -20.48
CA LYS A 37 -11.92 -7.09 -19.68
C LYS A 37 -10.69 -7.12 -18.78
N GLU A 38 -9.54 -6.71 -19.30
CA GLU A 38 -8.29 -6.62 -18.52
C GLU A 38 -8.39 -5.58 -17.41
N GLY A 39 -9.00 -4.43 -17.67
CA GLY A 39 -9.27 -3.41 -16.66
C GLY A 39 -10.20 -3.91 -15.55
N MET A 40 -11.24 -4.70 -15.88
CA MET A 40 -12.10 -5.33 -14.87
C MET A 40 -11.35 -6.35 -14.00
N GLU A 41 -10.47 -7.15 -14.60
CA GLU A 41 -9.66 -8.13 -13.84
C GLU A 41 -8.64 -7.43 -12.92
N ILE A 42 -7.99 -6.36 -13.38
CA ILE A 42 -7.07 -5.57 -12.55
C ILE A 42 -7.81 -4.90 -11.41
N ALA A 43 -8.98 -4.31 -11.67
CA ALA A 43 -9.80 -3.71 -10.61
C ALA A 43 -10.20 -4.77 -9.55
N ARG A 44 -10.57 -5.98 -9.99
CA ARG A 44 -10.87 -7.10 -9.09
C ARG A 44 -9.66 -7.47 -8.23
N ARG A 45 -8.46 -7.55 -8.82
CA ARG A 45 -7.22 -7.86 -8.09
C ARG A 45 -6.81 -6.75 -7.11
N ILE A 46 -6.98 -5.49 -7.49
CA ILE A 46 -6.79 -4.36 -6.57
C ILE A 46 -7.72 -4.50 -5.37
N ASN A 47 -9.01 -4.81 -5.58
CA ASN A 47 -9.96 -4.99 -4.49
C ASN A 47 -9.58 -6.18 -3.58
N LEU A 48 -9.19 -7.31 -4.15
CA LEU A 48 -8.69 -8.46 -3.36
C LEU A 48 -7.45 -8.11 -2.54
N PHE A 49 -6.52 -7.35 -3.12
CA PHE A 49 -5.36 -6.87 -2.39
C PHE A 49 -5.76 -5.93 -1.25
N LYS A 50 -6.71 -5.00 -1.48
CA LYS A 50 -7.21 -4.11 -0.44
C LYS A 50 -7.82 -4.90 0.71
N GLU A 51 -8.69 -5.87 0.43
CA GLU A 51 -9.31 -6.71 1.46
C GLU A 51 -8.26 -7.49 2.25
N TRP A 52 -7.33 -8.16 1.56
CA TRP A 52 -6.22 -8.84 2.20
C TRP A 52 -5.41 -7.89 3.08
N PHE A 53 -5.11 -6.68 2.59
CA PHE A 53 -4.31 -5.71 3.31
C PHE A 53 -5.03 -5.18 4.55
N LYS A 54 -6.33 -4.86 4.44
CA LYS A 54 -7.19 -4.48 5.57
C LYS A 54 -7.17 -5.58 6.65
N TRP A 55 -7.38 -6.83 6.25
CA TRP A 55 -7.33 -7.99 7.15
C TRP A 55 -5.94 -8.17 7.77
N PHE A 56 -4.90 -8.06 6.97
CA PHE A 56 -3.51 -8.21 7.40
C PHE A 56 -3.13 -7.17 8.47
N LEU A 57 -3.51 -5.91 8.27
CA LEU A 57 -3.28 -4.85 9.25
C LEU A 57 -4.08 -5.05 10.55
N ALA A 58 -5.30 -5.60 10.45
CA ALA A 58 -6.16 -5.83 11.60
C ALA A 58 -5.70 -7.01 12.47
N MET A 59 -5.13 -8.05 11.85
CA MET A 59 -4.80 -9.31 12.54
C MET A 59 -3.36 -9.39 13.05
N ASN A 60 -2.47 -8.47 12.65
CA ASN A 60 -1.05 -8.59 12.94
C ASN A 60 -0.53 -7.48 13.88
N THR A 61 0.42 -7.86 14.71
CA THR A 61 1.28 -6.97 15.48
C THR A 61 2.73 -7.12 15.01
N VAL A 62 3.45 -5.98 15.02
CA VAL A 62 4.86 -5.89 14.67
C VAL A 62 5.67 -5.75 15.97
N VAL A 63 6.60 -6.67 16.19
CA VAL A 63 7.48 -6.71 17.35
C VAL A 63 8.78 -6.01 16.98
N LEU A 64 9.00 -4.83 17.56
CA LEU A 64 10.21 -4.03 17.34
C LEU A 64 11.44 -4.68 18.02
N PRO A 65 12.67 -4.33 17.60
CA PRO A 65 13.90 -4.91 18.15
C PRO A 65 14.03 -4.82 19.67
N GLU A 66 13.44 -3.80 20.29
CA GLU A 66 13.44 -3.58 21.74
C GLU A 66 12.35 -4.39 22.47
N GLY A 67 11.60 -5.23 21.75
CA GLY A 67 10.54 -6.09 22.29
C GLY A 67 9.16 -5.44 22.38
N TYR A 68 9.01 -4.17 21.96
CA TYR A 68 7.72 -3.50 21.92
C TYR A 68 6.83 -4.05 20.81
N GLU A 69 5.59 -4.37 21.14
CA GLU A 69 4.58 -4.75 20.16
C GLU A 69 3.78 -3.52 19.73
N VAL A 70 3.69 -3.32 18.42
CA VAL A 70 2.93 -2.22 17.82
C VAL A 70 1.92 -2.82 16.84
N PRO A 71 0.65 -2.37 16.83
CA PRO A 71 -0.30 -2.79 15.82
C PRO A 71 0.25 -2.56 14.41
N ALA A 72 0.08 -3.51 13.49
CA ALA A 72 0.59 -3.41 12.12
C ALA A 72 0.09 -2.15 11.40
N ARG A 73 -1.15 -1.73 11.68
CA ARG A 73 -1.73 -0.45 11.23
C ARG A 73 -0.87 0.74 11.65
N GLU A 74 -0.53 0.84 12.94
CA GLU A 74 0.27 1.93 13.47
C GLU A 74 1.69 1.90 12.90
N PHE A 75 2.27 0.70 12.79
CA PHE A 75 3.57 0.53 12.13
C PHE A 75 3.53 1.08 10.69
N TYR A 76 2.53 0.71 9.89
CA TYR A 76 2.35 1.23 8.53
C TYR A 76 2.18 2.75 8.49
N ILE A 77 1.40 3.34 9.42
CA ILE A 77 1.25 4.80 9.53
C ILE A 77 2.61 5.46 9.75
N GLN A 78 3.40 4.97 10.71
CA GLN A 78 4.74 5.51 10.98
C GLN A 78 5.63 5.41 9.75
N MET A 79 5.62 4.25 9.07
CA MET A 79 6.41 4.00 7.87
C MET A 79 6.02 4.92 6.69
N THR A 80 4.75 5.27 6.58
CA THR A 80 4.25 6.12 5.49
C THR A 80 4.41 7.60 5.80
N LEU A 81 4.35 8.03 7.07
CA LEU A 81 4.32 9.46 7.42
C LEU A 81 5.64 10.04 7.96
N LYS A 82 6.54 9.21 8.47
CA LYS A 82 7.72 9.68 9.25
C LYS A 82 9.08 9.20 8.72
N ILE A 83 9.13 8.28 7.75
CA ILE A 83 10.36 7.50 7.48
C ILE A 83 11.24 8.01 6.34
N GLU A 84 10.89 9.11 5.66
CA GLU A 84 11.87 9.76 4.77
C GLU A 84 13.19 10.14 5.50
N ALA A 85 13.21 10.15 6.84
CA ALA A 85 14.36 10.50 7.67
C ALA A 85 15.08 9.33 8.39
N ILE A 86 14.65 8.06 8.30
CA ILE A 86 15.20 6.95 9.11
C ILE A 86 15.80 5.83 8.22
N PRO A 87 17.13 5.67 8.12
CA PRO A 87 17.77 4.47 7.54
C PRO A 87 17.49 3.27 8.47
N PRO A 88 17.19 2.03 8.00
CA PRO A 88 17.22 1.42 6.66
C PRO A 88 15.90 1.48 5.86
N TYR A 89 14.88 2.17 6.38
CA TYR A 89 13.50 2.08 5.86
C TYR A 89 13.14 3.12 4.79
N ARG A 90 13.99 4.14 4.59
CA ARG A 90 13.83 5.19 3.57
C ARG A 90 13.48 4.65 2.16
N PRO A 91 14.13 3.60 1.61
CA PRO A 91 13.78 3.06 0.29
C PRO A 91 12.36 2.52 0.17
N LEU A 92 11.69 2.22 1.30
CA LEU A 92 10.36 1.63 1.32
C LEU A 92 9.25 2.70 1.30
N HIS A 93 9.57 3.96 1.62
CA HIS A 93 8.60 5.04 1.69
C HIS A 93 7.78 5.24 0.39
N PRO A 94 8.40 5.28 -0.82
CA PRO A 94 7.64 5.43 -2.05
C PRO A 94 6.62 4.32 -2.26
N LYS A 95 6.95 3.10 -1.83
CA LYS A 95 6.12 1.92 -2.01
C LYS A 95 4.91 1.92 -1.07
N PHE A 96 5.11 2.29 0.19
CA PHE A 96 3.99 2.43 1.13
C PHE A 96 3.00 3.50 0.65
N LEU A 97 3.51 4.60 0.09
CA LEU A 97 2.65 5.60 -0.56
C LEU A 97 1.93 5.06 -1.80
N SER A 98 2.59 4.26 -2.64
CA SER A 98 1.90 3.64 -3.79
C SER A 98 0.83 2.64 -3.37
N ILE A 99 1.02 1.93 -2.25
CA ILE A 99 -0.03 1.10 -1.65
C ILE A 99 -1.19 1.97 -1.18
N ALA A 100 -0.91 3.07 -0.49
CA ALA A 100 -1.96 4.00 -0.02
C ALA A 100 -2.74 4.61 -1.19
N ALA A 101 -2.08 4.87 -2.32
CA ALA A 101 -2.69 5.40 -3.54
C ALA A 101 -3.70 4.45 -4.19
N LEU A 102 -3.72 3.16 -3.81
CA LEU A 102 -4.77 2.25 -4.27
C LEU A 102 -6.12 2.56 -3.62
N PHE A 103 -6.13 3.11 -2.41
CA PHE A 103 -7.33 3.36 -1.61
C PHE A 103 -7.92 4.74 -1.90
N THR A 104 -9.25 4.86 -1.82
CA THR A 104 -9.88 6.18 -1.87
C THR A 104 -9.61 6.96 -0.58
N TYR A 105 -9.88 8.27 -0.59
CA TYR A 105 -9.73 9.08 0.61
C TYR A 105 -10.61 8.56 1.76
N GLU A 106 -11.85 8.17 1.46
CA GLU A 106 -12.80 7.63 2.42
C GLU A 106 -12.27 6.31 3.00
N GLU A 107 -11.79 5.40 2.15
CA GLU A 107 -11.21 4.13 2.60
C GLU A 107 -9.98 4.35 3.50
N LEU A 108 -9.10 5.28 3.15
CA LEU A 108 -7.95 5.62 4.00
C LEU A 108 -8.40 6.25 5.32
N SER A 109 -9.44 7.08 5.29
CA SER A 109 -9.95 7.75 6.49
C SER A 109 -10.56 6.74 7.45
N ASP A 110 -11.31 5.76 6.93
CA ASP A 110 -11.88 4.69 7.74
C ASP A 110 -10.77 3.81 8.35
N LEU A 111 -9.73 3.51 7.56
CA LEU A 111 -8.65 2.62 7.97
C LEU A 111 -7.61 3.25 8.88
N PHE A 112 -7.33 4.54 8.73
CA PHE A 112 -6.19 5.19 9.38
C PHE A 112 -6.55 6.53 10.05
N GLY A 113 -7.72 7.08 9.75
CA GLY A 113 -8.19 8.39 10.22
C GLY A 113 -7.92 9.52 9.22
N ASN A 114 -8.63 10.64 9.43
CA ASN A 114 -8.57 11.82 8.57
C ASN A 114 -7.17 12.44 8.46
N ILE A 115 -6.42 12.47 9.56
CA ILE A 115 -5.07 13.08 9.62
C ILE A 115 -4.12 12.34 8.67
N PHE A 116 -4.11 11.01 8.73
CA PHE A 116 -3.30 10.18 7.85
C PHE A 116 -3.67 10.42 6.38
N SER A 117 -4.97 10.35 6.09
CA SER A 117 -5.51 10.44 4.74
C SER A 117 -5.20 11.77 4.08
N SER A 118 -5.38 12.87 4.82
CA SER A 118 -5.04 14.22 4.36
C SER A 118 -3.54 14.36 4.08
N LYS A 119 -2.69 13.83 4.95
CA LYS A 119 -1.23 13.90 4.77
C LYS A 119 -0.77 13.07 3.57
N VAL A 120 -1.32 11.88 3.36
CA VAL A 120 -1.04 11.06 2.18
C VAL A 120 -1.48 11.78 0.89
N GLN A 121 -2.66 12.40 0.87
CA GLN A 121 -3.11 13.19 -0.27
C GLN A 121 -2.17 14.36 -0.59
N MET A 122 -1.67 15.07 0.43
CA MET A 122 -0.67 16.12 0.24
C MET A 122 0.63 15.58 -0.37
N LEU A 123 1.13 14.45 0.15
CA LEU A 123 2.36 13.82 -0.34
C LEU A 123 2.24 13.30 -1.79
N MET A 124 1.06 12.85 -2.20
CA MET A 124 0.81 12.39 -3.56
C MET A 124 0.67 13.54 -4.57
N ARG A 125 0.22 14.73 -4.15
CA ARG A 125 0.08 15.92 -5.00
C ARG A 125 1.39 16.66 -5.27
N GLY A 126 2.40 16.47 -4.43
CA GLY A 126 3.72 17.09 -4.57
C GLY A 126 4.69 16.35 -5.50
N ARG A 127 4.23 15.31 -6.21
CA ARG A 127 5.00 14.54 -7.20
C ARG A 127 4.44 14.77 -8.59
#